data_AF-A0A550GNH0-F1
#
_entry.id   AF-A0A550GNH0-F1
#
_cell.length_a   1.000
_cell.length_b   1.000
_cell.length_c   1.000
_cell.angle_alpha   90.00
_cell.angle_beta   90.00
_cell.angle_gamma   90.00
#
_symmetry.space_group_name_H-M   'P 1'
#
loop_
_entity.id
_entity.type
_entity.pdbx_description
1 polymer ?
#
loop_
_entity_poly.entity_id
_entity_poly.type
_entity_poly.pdbx_seq_one_letter_code
_entity_poly.pdbx_strand_id
1 'polypeptide(L)'
;MSKNKLKIAFYWAASCGGCEIAVLDLNEKILDVVQIADIVFWPVAIDIKYKDVENMPDGYIDITFFNGSIRNSEQEHMAKLLRNKSKTIVAFGSCAHEGCIPGLANLHNKQEIFDTVYIKEKSVVNPAGNVPKTQTKVKEGILNIPEFYDTVKTLAQTVEVDYYLPGCPPPVKLISDAIDAIANNQLPPKGSVLAPLKAVCDECPRTREDKKITKIYRVHEKVPEPEKCLLEQGIICMGPATRSGCGAQCLNVDMPCTGCGGAAPNVPEQGAAMISALAAILGYSGEPGKQYTEKEIQDLMSQIKDPIGTFYMYSLPASILKRKVMKK
;
A
#
# COMPACT_ATOMS: atom_id res chain seq x y z
N MET A 1 -22.06 19.39 -29.00
CA MET A 1 -21.14 20.21 -28.19
C MET A 1 -20.27 19.25 -27.41
N SER A 2 -18.97 19.15 -27.72
CA SER A 2 -18.06 18.24 -27.02
C SER A 2 -18.00 18.65 -25.55
N LYS A 3 -18.39 17.75 -24.63
CA LYS A 3 -18.05 17.90 -23.21
C LYS A 3 -16.54 18.14 -23.14
N ASN A 4 -16.10 19.19 -22.45
CA ASN A 4 -14.67 19.35 -22.15
C ASN A 4 -14.22 18.10 -21.40
N LYS A 5 -13.28 17.35 -22.00
CA LYS A 5 -12.72 16.15 -21.39
C LYS A 5 -11.96 16.52 -20.12
N LEU A 6 -12.00 15.64 -19.13
CA LEU A 6 -11.24 15.81 -17.89
C LEU A 6 -9.75 15.68 -18.17
N LYS A 7 -8.91 16.56 -17.63
CA LYS A 7 -7.46 16.40 -17.72
C LYS A 7 -6.97 15.53 -16.59
N ILE A 8 -6.51 14.33 -16.93
CA ILE A 8 -6.06 13.32 -15.96
C ILE A 8 -4.55 13.11 -16.07
N ALA A 9 -3.92 12.94 -14.92
CA ALA A 9 -2.53 12.48 -14.85
C ALA A 9 -2.40 11.22 -14.00
N PHE A 10 -1.42 10.38 -14.37
CA PHE A 10 -0.97 9.22 -13.63
C PHE A 10 0.53 9.35 -13.41
N TYR A 11 0.99 9.08 -12.19
CA TYR A 11 2.41 9.18 -11.87
C TYR A 11 2.86 8.09 -10.90
N TRP A 12 4.02 7.49 -11.17
CA TRP A 12 4.66 6.47 -10.35
C TRP A 12 5.82 7.03 -9.50
N ALA A 13 5.79 6.78 -8.19
CA ALA A 13 6.89 7.12 -7.29
C ALA A 13 7.70 5.87 -6.94
N ALA A 14 7.96 5.59 -5.65
CA ALA A 14 8.50 4.29 -5.23
C ALA A 14 7.39 3.23 -5.36
N SER A 15 7.25 2.71 -6.57
CA SER A 15 6.20 1.81 -7.03
C SER A 15 6.81 0.60 -7.75
N CYS A 16 6.02 -0.46 -7.92
CA CYS A 16 6.38 -1.64 -8.72
C CYS A 16 5.76 -1.63 -10.13
N GLY A 17 5.03 -0.57 -10.49
CA GLY A 17 4.28 -0.48 -11.76
C GLY A 17 2.91 -1.19 -11.73
N GLY A 18 2.60 -1.99 -10.71
CA GLY A 18 1.36 -2.77 -10.65
C GLY A 18 0.08 -1.92 -10.68
N CYS A 19 0.10 -0.69 -10.15
CA CYS A 19 -1.07 0.21 -10.24
C CYS A 19 -1.28 0.71 -11.67
N GLU A 20 -0.22 0.91 -12.45
CA GLU A 20 -0.31 1.29 -13.86
C GLU A 20 -0.91 0.14 -14.69
N ILE A 21 -0.44 -1.09 -14.43
CA ILE A 21 -0.99 -2.29 -15.06
C ILE A 21 -2.46 -2.47 -14.68
N ALA A 22 -2.86 -2.21 -13.43
CA ALA A 22 -4.26 -2.30 -13.02
C ALA A 22 -5.18 -1.29 -13.75
N VAL A 23 -4.66 -0.14 -14.18
CA VAL A 23 -5.40 0.78 -15.06
C VAL A 23 -5.53 0.18 -16.47
N LEU A 24 -4.47 -0.45 -17.00
CA LEU A 24 -4.52 -1.11 -18.30
C LEU A 24 -5.42 -2.36 -18.30
N ASP A 25 -5.55 -3.05 -17.17
CA ASP A 25 -6.46 -4.19 -16.96
C ASP A 25 -7.95 -3.81 -16.97
N LEU A 26 -8.28 -2.52 -17.16
CA LEU A 26 -9.62 -2.12 -17.58
C LEU A 26 -9.98 -2.69 -18.97
N ASN A 27 -9.00 -3.20 -19.73
CA ASN A 27 -9.17 -3.82 -21.04
C ASN A 27 -9.96 -2.89 -21.98
N GLU A 28 -11.09 -3.32 -22.51
CA GLU A 28 -11.88 -2.54 -23.45
C GLU A 28 -12.44 -1.24 -22.83
N LYS A 29 -12.67 -1.22 -21.51
CA LYS A 29 -13.16 -0.03 -20.80
C LYS A 29 -12.14 1.11 -20.76
N ILE A 30 -10.86 0.86 -21.04
CA ILE A 30 -9.88 1.95 -21.15
C ILE A 30 -10.25 2.93 -22.27
N LEU A 31 -10.96 2.46 -23.31
CA LEU A 31 -11.43 3.29 -24.40
C LEU A 31 -12.46 4.31 -23.92
N ASP A 32 -13.30 3.93 -22.95
CA ASP A 32 -14.26 4.84 -22.33
C ASP A 32 -13.52 5.95 -21.57
N VAL A 33 -12.44 5.61 -20.87
CA VAL A 33 -11.57 6.58 -20.17
C VAL A 33 -11.00 7.61 -21.16
N VAL A 34 -10.46 7.15 -22.30
CA VAL A 34 -9.89 8.04 -23.33
C VAL A 34 -10.97 8.90 -24.03
N GLN A 35 -12.23 8.43 -24.05
CA GLN A 35 -13.34 9.23 -24.57
C GLN A 35 -13.75 10.37 -23.63
N ILE A 36 -13.62 10.19 -22.32
CA ILE A 36 -14.04 11.18 -21.31
C ILE A 36 -12.90 12.02 -20.75
N ALA A 37 -11.66 11.59 -20.91
CA ALA A 37 -10.48 12.22 -20.35
C ALA A 37 -9.35 12.41 -21.37
N ASP A 38 -8.67 13.55 -21.26
CA ASP A 38 -7.38 13.80 -21.88
C ASP A 38 -6.28 13.45 -20.87
N ILE A 39 -5.48 12.43 -21.19
CA ILE A 39 -4.34 12.05 -20.36
C ILE A 39 -3.20 13.01 -20.66
N VAL A 40 -2.90 13.89 -19.71
CA VAL A 40 -1.92 14.97 -19.87
C VAL A 40 -0.55 14.66 -19.28
N PHE A 41 -0.45 13.61 -18.46
CA PHE A 41 0.82 13.11 -17.95
C PHE A 41 0.68 11.66 -17.52
N TRP A 42 1.45 10.76 -18.14
CA TRP A 42 1.51 9.35 -17.77
C TRP A 42 2.84 8.75 -18.25
N PRO A 43 3.90 8.73 -17.42
CA PRO A 43 5.26 8.39 -17.86
C PRO A 43 5.42 7.04 -18.57
N VAL A 44 4.59 6.06 -18.25
CA VAL A 44 4.64 4.72 -18.88
C VAL A 44 3.97 4.67 -20.26
N ALA A 45 3.06 5.60 -20.56
CA ALA A 45 2.18 5.51 -21.73
C ALA A 45 2.37 6.64 -22.74
N ILE A 46 2.83 7.83 -22.32
CA ILE A 46 2.97 9.01 -23.18
C ILE A 46 4.28 9.76 -22.93
N ASP A 47 4.70 10.55 -23.92
CA ASP A 47 6.01 11.20 -23.95
C ASP A 47 6.11 12.57 -23.25
N ILE A 48 5.14 12.90 -22.39
CA ILE A 48 5.19 14.13 -21.59
C ILE A 48 6.26 13.98 -20.50
N LYS A 49 7.22 14.89 -20.45
CA LYS A 49 8.36 14.86 -19.53
C LYS A 49 8.14 15.82 -18.35
N TYR A 50 8.98 15.74 -17.32
CA TYR A 50 8.81 16.54 -16.10
C TYR A 50 8.80 18.05 -16.37
N LYS A 51 9.65 18.52 -17.29
CA LYS A 51 9.70 19.92 -17.68
C LYS A 51 8.39 20.42 -18.30
N ASP A 52 7.68 19.55 -19.02
CA ASP A 52 6.37 19.90 -19.59
C ASP A 52 5.34 20.11 -18.47
N VAL A 53 5.37 19.24 -17.45
CA VAL A 53 4.52 19.36 -16.25
C VAL A 53 4.86 20.61 -15.44
N GLU A 54 6.14 20.94 -15.28
CA GLU A 54 6.59 22.17 -14.61
C GLU A 54 6.04 23.42 -15.28
N ASN A 55 5.97 23.42 -16.62
CA ASN A 55 5.44 24.52 -17.43
C ASN A 55 3.90 24.56 -17.50
N MET A 56 3.19 23.53 -17.01
CA MET A 56 1.73 23.58 -16.93
C MET A 56 1.29 24.67 -15.94
N PRO A 57 0.18 25.39 -16.20
CA PRO A 57 -0.41 26.27 -15.19
C PRO A 57 -0.79 25.51 -13.90
N ASP A 58 -0.80 26.19 -12.77
CA ASP A 58 -1.29 25.59 -11.52
C ASP A 58 -2.80 25.28 -11.63
N GLY A 59 -3.22 24.15 -11.06
CA GLY A 59 -4.59 23.64 -11.21
C GLY A 59 -4.99 23.28 -12.66
N TYR A 60 -4.03 23.12 -13.58
CA TYR A 60 -4.29 22.70 -14.95
C TYR A 60 -4.86 21.27 -15.04
N ILE A 61 -4.36 20.36 -14.20
CA ILE A 61 -4.79 18.96 -14.14
C ILE A 61 -6.04 18.88 -13.27
N ASP A 62 -7.11 18.27 -13.77
CA ASP A 62 -8.33 18.11 -12.98
C ASP A 62 -8.12 17.07 -11.87
N ILE A 63 -7.51 15.93 -12.22
CA ILE A 63 -7.26 14.82 -11.29
C ILE A 63 -5.92 14.15 -11.57
N THR A 64 -5.10 14.00 -10.53
CA THR A 64 -3.89 13.17 -10.57
C THR A 64 -4.06 11.91 -9.73
N PHE A 65 -3.84 10.74 -10.34
CA PHE A 65 -3.65 9.47 -9.65
C PHE A 65 -2.17 9.25 -9.38
N PHE A 66 -1.75 9.53 -8.15
CA PHE A 66 -0.37 9.37 -7.73
C PHE A 66 -0.20 7.99 -7.09
N ASN A 67 0.57 7.10 -7.71
CA ASN A 67 0.91 5.80 -7.16
C ASN A 67 2.37 5.73 -6.69
N GLY A 68 2.66 4.83 -5.76
CA GLY A 68 3.99 4.72 -5.16
C GLY A 68 4.18 5.56 -3.91
N SER A 69 5.15 5.17 -3.08
CA SER A 69 5.53 5.87 -1.85
C SER A 69 6.64 6.89 -2.10
N ILE A 70 6.98 7.70 -1.10
CA ILE A 70 8.07 8.69 -1.18
C ILE A 70 9.31 8.12 -0.48
N ARG A 71 10.35 7.78 -1.24
CA ARG A 71 11.64 7.23 -0.79
C ARG A 71 12.84 8.09 -1.18
N ASN A 72 12.69 9.01 -2.13
CA ASN A 72 13.78 9.89 -2.56
C ASN A 72 13.30 11.31 -2.89
N SER A 73 14.25 12.20 -3.13
CA SER A 73 13.98 13.63 -3.39
C SER A 73 13.22 13.92 -4.68
N GLU A 74 13.36 13.09 -5.72
CA GLU A 74 12.63 13.25 -6.97
C GLU A 74 11.14 12.94 -6.78
N GLN A 75 10.84 11.89 -6.03
CA GLN A 75 9.46 11.52 -5.70
C GLN A 75 8.79 12.59 -4.83
N GLU A 76 9.53 13.17 -3.87
CA GLU A 76 9.04 14.30 -3.08
C GLU A 76 8.80 15.55 -3.94
N HIS A 77 9.72 15.87 -4.86
CA HIS A 77 9.55 16.97 -5.84
C HIS A 77 8.28 16.77 -6.67
N MET A 78 8.13 15.59 -7.28
CA MET A 78 6.98 15.28 -8.13
C MET A 78 5.66 15.28 -7.36
N ALA A 79 5.64 14.83 -6.10
CA ALA A 79 4.45 14.93 -5.25
C ALA A 79 4.02 16.39 -5.05
N LYS A 80 4.96 17.29 -4.72
CA LYS A 80 4.68 18.73 -4.54
C LYS A 80 4.28 19.40 -5.85
N LEU A 81 5.00 19.10 -6.93
CA LEU A 81 4.70 19.64 -8.26
C LEU A 81 3.28 19.23 -8.68
N LEU A 82 2.97 17.94 -8.67
CA LEU A 82 1.67 17.44 -9.08
C LEU A 82 0.55 17.93 -8.18
N ARG A 83 0.78 18.08 -6.86
CA ARG A 83 -0.18 18.72 -5.97
C ARG A 83 -0.52 20.14 -6.42
N ASN A 84 0.47 20.95 -6.79
CA ASN A 84 0.25 22.32 -7.27
C ASN A 84 -0.43 22.36 -8.65
N LYS A 85 -0.07 21.43 -9.54
CA LYS A 85 -0.66 21.34 -10.89
C LYS A 85 -2.06 20.74 -10.91
N SER A 86 -2.50 20.10 -9.81
CA SER A 86 -3.77 19.36 -9.77
C SER A 86 -4.82 19.99 -8.87
N LYS A 87 -6.07 20.02 -9.34
CA LYS A 87 -7.23 20.35 -8.49
C LYS A 87 -7.51 19.24 -7.48
N THR A 88 -7.44 17.98 -7.94
CA THR A 88 -7.62 16.79 -7.11
C THR A 88 -6.40 15.88 -7.21
N ILE A 89 -5.91 15.34 -6.09
CA ILE A 89 -4.93 14.27 -6.05
C ILE A 89 -5.49 13.06 -5.30
N VAL A 90 -5.35 11.89 -5.93
CA VAL A 90 -5.76 10.59 -5.38
C VAL A 90 -4.49 9.81 -5.06
N ALA A 91 -4.35 9.38 -3.80
CA ALA A 91 -3.36 8.38 -3.43
C ALA A 91 -3.82 7.02 -4.00
N PHE A 92 -3.24 6.66 -5.14
CA PHE A 92 -3.63 5.51 -5.93
C PHE A 92 -2.77 4.29 -5.57
N GLY A 93 -3.38 3.32 -4.89
CA GLY A 93 -2.72 2.11 -4.41
C GLY A 93 -2.12 2.23 -3.01
N SER A 94 -1.90 1.07 -2.40
CA SER A 94 -1.38 0.91 -1.03
C SER A 94 -0.04 1.62 -0.83
N CYS A 95 0.83 1.70 -1.85
CA CYS A 95 2.10 2.41 -1.72
C CYS A 95 1.90 3.91 -1.43
N ALA A 96 1.02 4.58 -2.16
CA ALA A 96 0.74 6.00 -1.96
C ALA A 96 -0.09 6.24 -0.69
N HIS A 97 -1.02 5.33 -0.40
CA HIS A 97 -1.92 5.42 0.74
C HIS A 97 -1.21 5.14 2.08
N GLU A 98 -0.53 4.01 2.20
CA GLU A 98 -0.01 3.47 3.46
C GLU A 98 1.51 3.18 3.46
N GLY A 99 2.17 3.25 2.30
CA GLY A 99 3.61 3.04 2.13
C GLY A 99 3.98 1.66 1.56
N CYS A 100 3.13 0.66 1.76
CA CYS A 100 3.22 -0.70 1.20
C CYS A 100 4.55 -1.42 1.52
N ILE A 101 4.87 -2.46 0.75
CA ILE A 101 6.07 -3.30 0.88
C ILE A 101 7.37 -2.47 0.94
N PRO A 102 7.60 -1.44 0.11
CA PRO A 102 8.80 -0.59 0.26
C PRO A 102 8.93 0.02 1.65
N GLY A 103 7.80 0.26 2.33
CA GLY A 103 7.72 0.77 3.68
C GLY A 103 8.44 -0.07 4.74
N LEU A 104 8.60 -1.38 4.53
CA LEU A 104 9.38 -2.24 5.42
C LEU A 104 10.87 -1.84 5.50
N ALA A 105 11.36 -1.09 4.51
CA ALA A 105 12.68 -0.47 4.57
C ALA A 105 12.86 0.48 5.77
N ASN A 106 11.77 0.93 6.41
CA ASN A 106 11.82 1.76 7.63
C ASN A 106 12.32 1.00 8.87
N LEU A 107 12.53 -0.31 8.77
CA LEU A 107 13.26 -1.10 9.76
C LEU A 107 14.78 -0.88 9.72
N HIS A 108 15.27 -0.23 8.65
CA HIS A 108 16.68 0.03 8.39
C HIS A 108 16.91 1.50 8.00
N ASN A 109 18.16 1.93 7.99
CA ASN A 109 18.56 3.21 7.40
C ASN A 109 19.16 3.04 5.99
N LYS A 110 19.41 4.15 5.31
CA LYS A 110 20.04 4.18 3.98
C LYS A 110 21.36 3.44 3.96
N GLN A 111 22.21 3.63 4.98
CA GLN A 111 23.54 3.01 5.02
C GLN A 111 23.44 1.49 5.08
N GLU A 112 22.60 0.93 5.96
CA GLU A 112 22.38 -0.51 6.08
C GLU A 112 21.85 -1.11 4.78
N ILE A 113 20.92 -0.41 4.11
CA ILE A 113 20.38 -0.84 2.81
C ILE A 113 21.47 -0.80 1.74
N PHE A 114 22.23 0.29 1.66
CA PHE A 114 23.28 0.45 0.64
C PHE A 114 24.43 -0.54 0.86
N ASP A 115 24.83 -0.77 2.10
CA ASP A 115 25.81 -1.79 2.46
C ASP A 115 25.35 -3.17 2.01
N THR A 116 24.09 -3.49 2.23
CA THR A 116 23.53 -4.79 1.82
C THR A 116 23.56 -4.93 0.31
N VAL A 117 22.98 -3.96 -0.42
CA VAL A 117 22.75 -4.05 -1.87
C VAL A 117 24.02 -3.84 -2.70
N TYR A 118 24.94 -2.96 -2.29
CA TYR A 118 26.09 -2.56 -3.13
C TYR A 118 27.43 -3.07 -2.62
N ILE A 119 27.51 -3.66 -1.42
CA ILE A 119 28.78 -4.09 -0.82
C ILE A 119 28.75 -5.57 -0.43
N LYS A 120 27.76 -5.98 0.37
CA LYS A 120 27.76 -7.29 1.06
C LYS A 120 27.12 -8.42 0.27
N GLU A 121 26.25 -8.09 -0.70
CA GLU A 121 25.57 -9.11 -1.50
C GLU A 121 26.58 -9.93 -2.32
N LYS A 122 26.41 -11.26 -2.32
CA LYS A 122 27.45 -12.19 -2.80
C LYS A 122 27.77 -12.05 -4.28
N SER A 123 26.79 -11.60 -5.07
CA SER A 123 26.92 -11.40 -6.51
C SER A 123 27.59 -10.08 -6.88
N VAL A 124 27.85 -9.19 -5.91
CA VAL A 124 28.36 -7.85 -6.18
C VAL A 124 29.88 -7.86 -6.23
N VAL A 125 30.42 -7.45 -7.38
CA VAL A 125 31.86 -7.21 -7.58
C VAL A 125 32.15 -5.73 -7.43
N ASN A 126 32.51 -5.30 -6.21
CA ASN A 126 32.77 -3.89 -5.88
C ASN A 126 34.01 -3.72 -4.99
N PRO A 127 35.23 -4.00 -5.51
CA PRO A 127 36.46 -3.96 -4.71
C PRO A 127 36.80 -2.56 -4.16
N ALA A 128 36.29 -1.50 -4.81
CA ALA A 128 36.49 -0.13 -4.38
C ALA A 128 35.49 0.34 -3.31
N GLY A 129 34.47 -0.47 -2.98
CA GLY A 129 33.45 -0.12 -1.99
C GLY A 129 32.61 1.09 -2.38
N ASN A 130 32.42 1.35 -3.68
CA ASN A 130 31.69 2.51 -4.15
C ASN A 130 30.17 2.31 -3.98
N VAL A 131 29.49 3.30 -3.41
CA VAL A 131 28.03 3.34 -3.35
C VAL A 131 27.50 4.53 -4.17
N PRO A 132 26.25 4.50 -4.65
CA PRO A 132 25.67 5.62 -5.38
C PRO A 132 25.73 6.93 -4.56
N LYS A 133 26.25 7.99 -5.19
CA LYS A 133 26.33 9.35 -4.64
C LYS A 133 25.42 10.28 -5.44
N THR A 134 24.79 11.23 -4.77
CA THR A 134 23.90 12.22 -5.41
C THR A 134 24.58 13.01 -6.51
N GLN A 135 25.91 13.18 -6.43
CA GLN A 135 26.73 13.74 -7.49
C GLN A 135 27.96 12.88 -7.75
N THR A 136 28.23 12.60 -9.02
CA THR A 136 29.44 11.90 -9.45
C THR A 136 30.00 12.56 -10.70
N LYS A 137 31.31 12.87 -10.68
CA LYS A 137 32.02 13.41 -11.85
C LYS A 137 32.48 12.25 -12.74
N VAL A 138 32.05 12.27 -14.00
CA VAL A 138 32.44 11.33 -15.07
C VAL A 138 33.05 12.12 -16.24
N LYS A 139 33.45 11.44 -17.32
CA LYS A 139 34.06 12.09 -18.48
C LYS A 139 33.10 13.04 -19.20
N GLU A 140 31.83 12.66 -19.21
CA GLU A 140 30.72 13.34 -19.88
C GLU A 140 30.19 14.54 -19.07
N GLY A 141 30.58 14.69 -17.79
CA GLY A 141 30.15 15.80 -16.94
C GLY A 141 29.89 15.39 -15.49
N ILE A 142 29.00 16.13 -14.81
CA ILE A 142 28.54 15.82 -13.46
C ILE A 142 27.18 15.14 -13.57
N LEU A 143 27.10 13.87 -13.19
CA LEU A 143 25.85 13.14 -13.09
C LEU A 143 25.20 13.42 -11.74
N ASN A 144 23.87 13.64 -11.76
CA ASN A 144 23.07 13.83 -10.56
C ASN A 144 22.06 12.68 -10.44
N ILE A 145 21.91 12.14 -9.24
CA ILE A 145 20.83 11.20 -8.91
C ILE A 145 20.09 11.70 -7.66
N PRO A 146 18.80 11.31 -7.48
CA PRO A 146 18.01 11.75 -6.34
C PRO A 146 18.65 11.36 -5.00
N GLU A 147 18.43 12.20 -3.98
CA GLU A 147 18.79 11.86 -2.62
C GLU A 147 17.88 10.75 -2.11
N PHE A 148 18.47 9.61 -1.75
CA PHE A 148 17.75 8.51 -1.11
C PHE A 148 17.54 8.81 0.37
N TYR A 149 16.30 8.76 0.85
CA TYR A 149 15.95 9.03 2.24
C TYR A 149 16.11 7.81 3.13
N ASP A 150 16.22 8.02 4.44
CA ASP A 150 16.21 6.95 5.44
C ASP A 150 14.82 6.36 5.67
N THR A 151 13.76 7.13 5.37
CA THR A 151 12.38 6.79 5.70
C THR A 151 11.52 6.86 4.45
N VAL A 152 10.77 5.79 4.17
CA VAL A 152 9.61 5.81 3.28
C VAL A 152 8.51 6.60 3.94
N LYS A 153 7.91 7.54 3.21
CA LYS A 153 6.72 8.28 3.61
C LYS A 153 5.55 7.93 2.69
N THR A 154 4.34 8.07 3.20
CA THR A 154 3.13 8.05 2.37
C THR A 154 3.00 9.37 1.60
N LEU A 155 2.10 9.41 0.61
CA LEU A 155 1.82 10.64 -0.12
C LEU A 155 1.24 11.72 0.81
N ALA A 156 0.31 11.34 1.69
CA ALA A 156 -0.35 12.23 2.64
C ALA A 156 0.59 12.81 3.72
N GLN A 157 1.74 12.18 3.96
CA GLN A 157 2.80 12.73 4.82
C GLN A 157 3.66 13.79 4.11
N THR A 158 3.46 14.00 2.81
CA THR A 158 4.28 14.89 1.96
C THR A 158 3.46 16.03 1.37
N VAL A 159 2.23 15.77 0.94
CA VAL A 159 1.30 16.76 0.37
C VAL A 159 -0.13 16.47 0.82
N GLU A 160 -1.02 17.46 0.67
CA GLU A 160 -2.45 17.27 0.93
C GLU A 160 -3.08 16.35 -0.13
N VAL A 161 -3.72 15.26 0.33
CA VAL A 161 -4.38 14.26 -0.51
C VAL A 161 -5.90 14.40 -0.41
N ASP A 162 -6.59 14.36 -1.55
CA ASP A 162 -8.06 14.52 -1.58
C ASP A 162 -8.79 13.19 -1.39
N TYR A 163 -8.29 12.11 -1.98
CA TYR A 163 -8.92 10.79 -1.91
C TYR A 163 -7.89 9.67 -1.87
N TYR A 164 -8.32 8.49 -1.42
CA TYR A 164 -7.48 7.30 -1.36
C TYR A 164 -8.16 6.16 -2.10
N LEU A 165 -7.45 5.48 -3.00
CA LEU A 165 -7.94 4.30 -3.71
C LEU A 165 -7.07 3.10 -3.32
N PRO A 166 -7.52 2.24 -2.39
CA PRO A 166 -6.67 1.25 -1.74
C PRO A 166 -6.46 -0.03 -2.58
N GLY A 167 -5.43 -0.81 -2.21
CA GLY A 167 -5.10 -2.11 -2.80
C GLY A 167 -3.67 -2.18 -3.36
N CYS A 168 -3.10 -3.39 -3.48
CA CYS A 168 -1.76 -3.62 -4.02
C CYS A 168 -1.76 -4.67 -5.15
N PRO A 169 -2.21 -4.31 -6.37
CA PRO A 169 -2.78 -3.01 -6.75
C PRO A 169 -4.28 -2.89 -6.39
N PRO A 170 -4.89 -1.71 -6.55
CA PRO A 170 -6.35 -1.57 -6.44
C PRO A 170 -7.08 -2.52 -7.40
N PRO A 171 -8.09 -3.27 -6.94
CA PRO A 171 -8.92 -4.10 -7.80
C PRO A 171 -9.55 -3.30 -8.95
N VAL A 172 -9.60 -3.87 -10.15
CA VAL A 172 -10.14 -3.23 -11.38
C VAL A 172 -11.55 -2.67 -11.16
N LYS A 173 -12.38 -3.38 -10.39
CA LYS A 173 -13.72 -2.90 -10.03
C LYS A 173 -13.68 -1.57 -9.27
N LEU A 174 -12.81 -1.44 -8.27
CA LEU A 174 -12.68 -0.18 -7.52
C LEU A 174 -12.14 0.96 -8.37
N ILE A 175 -11.25 0.65 -9.33
CA ILE A 175 -10.75 1.64 -10.31
C ILE A 175 -11.91 2.14 -11.18
N SER A 176 -12.71 1.21 -11.73
CA SER A 176 -13.90 1.55 -12.53
C SER A 176 -14.89 2.38 -11.71
N ASP A 177 -15.23 1.93 -10.49
CA ASP A 177 -16.18 2.64 -9.62
C ASP A 177 -15.69 4.08 -9.30
N ALA A 178 -14.37 4.27 -9.10
CA ALA A 178 -13.79 5.58 -8.88
C ALA A 178 -13.85 6.48 -10.12
N ILE A 179 -13.56 5.93 -11.31
CA ILE A 179 -13.68 6.66 -12.59
C ILE A 179 -15.13 7.06 -12.84
N ASP A 180 -16.08 6.16 -12.60
CA ASP A 180 -17.51 6.42 -12.76
C ASP A 180 -17.99 7.51 -11.79
N ALA A 181 -17.55 7.47 -10.53
CA ALA A 181 -17.85 8.51 -9.55
C ALA A 181 -17.27 9.88 -9.95
N ILE A 182 -16.07 9.89 -10.53
CA ILE A 182 -15.43 11.10 -11.09
C ILE A 182 -16.23 11.64 -12.28
N ALA A 183 -16.53 10.79 -13.26
CA ALA A 183 -17.22 11.15 -14.50
C ALA A 183 -18.62 11.74 -14.23
N ASN A 184 -19.29 11.24 -13.20
CA ASN A 184 -20.64 11.66 -12.82
C ASN A 184 -20.66 12.75 -11.72
N ASN A 185 -19.49 13.24 -11.28
CA ASN A 185 -19.36 14.23 -10.20
C ASN A 185 -20.05 13.78 -8.89
N GLN A 186 -19.88 12.50 -8.56
CA GLN A 186 -20.46 11.80 -7.40
C GLN A 186 -19.39 11.35 -6.40
N LEU A 187 -18.27 12.07 -6.34
CA LEU A 187 -17.23 11.78 -5.36
C LEU A 187 -17.76 12.00 -3.92
N PRO A 188 -17.40 11.13 -2.97
CA PRO A 188 -17.71 11.31 -1.56
C PRO A 188 -16.97 12.54 -1.00
N PRO A 189 -17.20 12.92 0.28
CA PRO A 189 -16.45 14.00 0.90
C PRO A 189 -14.93 13.78 0.82
N LYS A 190 -14.19 14.87 0.64
CA LYS A 190 -12.72 14.88 0.64
C LYS A 190 -12.16 14.19 1.89
N GLY A 191 -11.09 13.43 1.72
CA GLY A 191 -10.48 12.56 2.73
C GLY A 191 -11.03 11.13 2.72
N SER A 192 -12.05 10.84 1.93
CA SER A 192 -12.64 9.50 1.84
C SER A 192 -11.71 8.50 1.15
N VAL A 193 -11.80 7.25 1.62
CA VAL A 193 -11.26 6.07 0.92
C VAL A 193 -12.33 5.59 -0.07
N LEU A 194 -12.00 5.55 -1.36
CA LEU A 194 -12.86 5.14 -2.47
C LEU A 194 -12.99 3.60 -2.54
N ALA A 195 -13.50 3.03 -1.45
CA ALA A 195 -13.74 1.60 -1.29
C ALA A 195 -14.87 1.38 -0.27
N PRO A 196 -15.51 0.20 -0.26
CA PRO A 196 -16.64 -0.06 0.63
C PRO A 196 -16.33 0.21 2.11
N LEU A 197 -17.36 0.59 2.86
CA LEU A 197 -17.32 0.75 4.32
C LEU A 197 -17.55 -0.60 5.03
N LYS A 198 -16.83 -1.64 4.58
CA LYS A 198 -16.88 -2.99 5.14
C LYS A 198 -15.48 -3.59 5.29
N ALA A 199 -15.35 -4.62 6.12
CA ALA A 199 -14.12 -5.39 6.23
C ALA A 199 -14.14 -6.54 5.22
N VAL A 200 -12.99 -7.12 4.89
CA VAL A 200 -12.91 -8.28 3.97
C VAL A 200 -13.78 -9.45 4.45
N CYS A 201 -13.99 -9.59 5.76
CA CYS A 201 -14.88 -10.59 6.34
C CYS A 201 -16.32 -10.52 5.81
N ASP A 202 -16.80 -9.36 5.35
CA ASP A 202 -18.13 -9.21 4.77
C ASP A 202 -18.26 -9.81 3.35
N GLU A 203 -17.15 -9.96 2.64
CA GLU A 203 -17.06 -10.56 1.30
C GLU A 203 -16.47 -11.98 1.35
N CYS A 204 -16.07 -12.45 2.52
CA CYS A 204 -15.41 -13.73 2.70
C CYS A 204 -16.41 -14.89 2.54
N PRO A 205 -16.09 -15.92 1.72
CA PRO A 205 -17.00 -17.05 1.52
C PRO A 205 -16.99 -18.05 2.68
N ARG A 206 -16.06 -17.93 3.63
CA ARG A 206 -15.83 -18.91 4.68
C ARG A 206 -16.80 -18.75 5.84
N THR A 207 -17.24 -19.86 6.39
CA THR A 207 -18.08 -19.94 7.58
C THR A 207 -17.28 -19.62 8.84
N ARG A 208 -17.87 -18.77 9.69
CA ARG A 208 -17.36 -18.37 11.00
C ARG A 208 -18.23 -18.97 12.09
N GLU A 209 -17.61 -19.56 13.10
CA GLU A 209 -18.27 -20.18 14.24
C GLU A 209 -17.87 -19.53 15.57
N ASP A 210 -17.15 -18.40 15.53
CA ASP A 210 -16.66 -17.63 16.69
C ASP A 210 -15.82 -18.46 17.67
N LYS A 211 -14.99 -19.35 17.10
CA LYS A 211 -14.11 -20.23 17.85
C LYS A 211 -12.85 -19.51 18.32
N LYS A 212 -12.48 -19.80 19.57
CA LYS A 212 -11.19 -19.40 20.12
C LYS A 212 -10.08 -20.33 19.61
N ILE A 213 -8.88 -19.80 19.39
CA ILE A 213 -7.73 -20.55 18.88
C ILE A 213 -6.69 -20.83 19.94
N THR A 214 -6.19 -22.06 19.99
CA THR A 214 -5.16 -22.50 20.94
C THR A 214 -3.75 -22.59 20.35
N LYS A 215 -3.64 -22.47 19.02
CA LYS A 215 -2.38 -22.59 18.28
C LYS A 215 -2.42 -21.73 17.03
N ILE A 216 -1.27 -21.13 16.72
CA ILE A 216 -1.04 -20.35 15.50
C ILE A 216 -0.20 -21.21 14.54
N TYR A 217 -0.63 -21.25 13.29
CA TYR A 217 0.06 -21.93 12.19
C TYR A 217 0.53 -20.91 11.16
N ARG A 218 1.73 -21.11 10.64
CA ARG A 218 2.18 -20.48 9.39
C ARG A 218 1.53 -21.20 8.22
N VAL A 219 1.36 -20.51 7.11
CA VAL A 219 0.65 -21.00 5.91
C VAL A 219 1.15 -22.35 5.38
N HIS A 220 2.41 -22.72 5.59
CA HIS A 220 2.97 -24.02 5.15
C HIS A 220 2.84 -25.14 6.19
N GLU A 221 2.44 -24.83 7.43
CA GLU A 221 2.38 -25.80 8.53
C GLU A 221 1.03 -26.52 8.59
N LYS A 222 0.00 -25.98 7.93
CA LYS A 222 -1.36 -26.50 7.97
C LYS A 222 -2.06 -26.29 6.62
N VAL A 223 -2.63 -27.36 6.09
CA VAL A 223 -3.56 -27.29 4.95
C VAL A 223 -4.91 -26.78 5.48
N PRO A 224 -5.45 -25.69 4.91
CA PRO A 224 -6.75 -25.18 5.32
C PRO A 224 -7.91 -26.13 5.05
N GLU A 225 -8.87 -26.17 5.97
CA GLU A 225 -10.22 -26.65 5.70
C GLU A 225 -10.95 -25.60 4.83
N PRO A 226 -11.42 -25.90 3.61
CA PRO A 226 -11.87 -24.90 2.63
C PRO A 226 -13.02 -24.00 3.10
N GLU A 227 -14.02 -24.57 3.77
CA GLU A 227 -15.23 -23.83 4.17
C GLU A 227 -15.08 -23.06 5.47
N LYS A 228 -14.08 -23.40 6.29
CA LYS A 228 -13.95 -22.85 7.64
C LYS A 228 -13.06 -21.61 7.64
N CYS A 229 -13.39 -20.63 8.47
CA CYS A 229 -12.60 -19.42 8.68
C CYS A 229 -11.13 -19.77 8.96
N LEU A 230 -10.20 -19.23 8.17
CA LEU A 230 -8.75 -19.47 8.32
C LEU A 230 -8.25 -19.03 9.70
N LEU A 231 -8.76 -17.91 10.18
CA LEU A 231 -8.36 -17.35 11.46
C LEU A 231 -8.76 -18.27 12.62
N GLU A 232 -9.97 -18.86 12.59
CA GLU A 232 -10.45 -19.85 13.56
C GLU A 232 -9.73 -21.21 13.46
N GLN A 233 -9.03 -21.44 12.35
CA GLN A 233 -8.16 -22.59 12.16
C GLN A 233 -6.73 -22.37 12.70
N GLY A 234 -6.45 -21.18 13.23
CA GLY A 234 -5.13 -20.78 13.73
C GLY A 234 -4.22 -20.18 12.65
N ILE A 235 -4.70 -19.94 11.44
CA ILE A 235 -3.92 -19.33 10.36
C ILE A 235 -4.18 -17.82 10.39
N ILE A 236 -3.14 -17.02 10.65
CA ILE A 236 -3.29 -15.56 10.74
C ILE A 236 -3.82 -15.01 9.42
N CYS A 237 -4.98 -14.35 9.49
CA CYS A 237 -5.66 -13.72 8.37
C CYS A 237 -6.00 -12.27 8.76
N MET A 238 -5.51 -11.31 7.97
CA MET A 238 -5.70 -9.87 8.19
C MET A 238 -7.11 -9.39 7.84
N GLY A 239 -7.99 -10.26 7.34
CA GLY A 239 -9.32 -9.92 6.82
C GLY A 239 -10.19 -9.06 7.76
N PRO A 240 -10.25 -9.34 9.08
CA PRO A 240 -11.03 -8.53 10.02
C PRO A 240 -10.55 -7.08 10.14
N ALA A 241 -9.26 -6.83 9.92
CA ALA A 241 -8.65 -5.52 10.02
C ALA A 241 -8.42 -4.86 8.65
N THR A 242 -8.89 -5.47 7.56
CA THR A 242 -8.64 -5.03 6.19
C THR A 242 -9.92 -4.56 5.52
N ARG A 243 -9.86 -3.44 4.80
CA ARG A 243 -10.99 -2.93 4.02
C ARG A 243 -11.35 -3.87 2.86
N SER A 244 -12.65 -4.03 2.62
CA SER A 244 -13.19 -4.87 1.54
C SER A 244 -13.11 -4.18 0.16
N GLY A 245 -13.60 -4.86 -0.88
CA GLY A 245 -13.61 -4.37 -2.26
C GLY A 245 -12.72 -5.18 -3.21
N CYS A 246 -11.93 -6.13 -2.67
CA CYS A 246 -11.16 -7.08 -3.46
C CYS A 246 -11.93 -8.38 -3.75
N GLY A 247 -13.17 -8.54 -3.27
CA GLY A 247 -13.96 -9.76 -3.46
C GLY A 247 -13.36 -10.98 -2.76
N ALA A 248 -12.58 -10.75 -1.70
CA ALA A 248 -11.92 -11.80 -0.92
C ALA A 248 -11.09 -12.80 -1.75
N GLN A 249 -10.48 -12.36 -2.86
CA GLN A 249 -9.78 -13.21 -3.83
C GLN A 249 -8.79 -14.21 -3.21
N CYS A 250 -7.98 -13.78 -2.23
CA CYS A 250 -7.02 -14.66 -1.56
C CYS A 250 -7.73 -15.85 -0.87
N LEU A 251 -8.88 -15.59 -0.25
CA LEU A 251 -9.59 -16.58 0.56
C LEU A 251 -10.30 -17.63 -0.32
N ASN A 252 -10.60 -17.29 -1.57
CA ASN A 252 -11.13 -18.20 -2.59
C ASN A 252 -10.10 -19.23 -3.07
N VAL A 253 -8.81 -19.01 -2.79
CA VAL A 253 -7.69 -19.90 -3.17
C VAL A 253 -6.92 -20.39 -1.95
N ASP A 254 -7.61 -20.54 -0.81
CA ASP A 254 -7.06 -21.06 0.45
C ASP A 254 -5.88 -20.26 1.04
N MET A 255 -5.73 -18.99 0.66
CA MET A 255 -4.71 -18.09 1.21
C MET A 255 -5.31 -17.07 2.17
N PRO A 256 -4.67 -16.81 3.34
CA PRO A 256 -5.13 -15.76 4.23
C PRO A 256 -5.00 -14.39 3.57
N CYS A 257 -5.93 -13.48 3.91
CA CYS A 257 -5.75 -12.07 3.59
C CYS A 257 -4.46 -11.56 4.26
N THR A 258 -3.61 -10.89 3.49
CA THR A 258 -2.35 -10.29 3.98
C THR A 258 -2.50 -8.80 4.31
N GLY A 259 -3.65 -8.19 4.00
CA GLY A 259 -3.95 -6.82 4.39
C GLY A 259 -3.63 -5.73 3.37
N CYS A 260 -3.44 -6.06 2.10
CA CYS A 260 -3.05 -5.07 1.08
C CYS A 260 -4.09 -3.96 0.79
N GLY A 261 -5.35 -4.14 1.20
CA GLY A 261 -6.43 -3.15 1.10
C GLY A 261 -6.38 -2.06 2.16
N GLY A 262 -5.44 -2.14 3.10
CA GLY A 262 -5.30 -1.19 4.21
C GLY A 262 -6.37 -1.31 5.28
N ALA A 263 -6.35 -0.38 6.23
CA ALA A 263 -7.19 -0.45 7.44
C ALA A 263 -8.70 -0.55 7.15
N ALA A 264 -9.38 -1.43 7.89
CA ALA A 264 -10.84 -1.54 7.90
C ALA A 264 -11.52 -0.19 8.24
N PRO A 265 -12.81 -0.01 7.91
CA PRO A 265 -13.53 1.22 8.23
C PRO A 265 -13.49 1.57 9.72
N ASN A 266 -13.34 2.87 10.03
CA ASN A 266 -13.29 3.40 11.40
C ASN A 266 -12.15 2.86 12.27
N VAL A 267 -11.10 2.32 11.64
CA VAL A 267 -9.89 1.85 12.30
C VAL A 267 -8.75 2.84 12.03
N PRO A 268 -8.04 3.33 13.07
CA PRO A 268 -6.95 4.29 12.89
C PRO A 268 -5.70 3.68 12.24
N GLU A 269 -5.38 2.41 12.54
CA GLU A 269 -4.28 1.69 11.89
C GLU A 269 -4.55 0.17 11.85
N GLN A 270 -4.17 -0.46 10.74
CA GLN A 270 -4.48 -1.87 10.45
C GLN A 270 -3.81 -2.85 11.41
N GLY A 271 -2.52 -2.65 11.70
CA GLY A 271 -1.72 -3.62 12.44
C GLY A 271 -2.19 -3.77 13.88
N ALA A 272 -2.34 -2.65 14.60
CA ALA A 272 -2.86 -2.66 15.97
C ALA A 272 -4.29 -3.20 16.05
N ALA A 273 -5.14 -2.90 15.07
CA ALA A 273 -6.48 -3.45 15.02
C ALA A 273 -6.49 -4.96 14.82
N MET A 274 -5.61 -5.49 13.96
CA MET A 274 -5.48 -6.94 13.82
C MET A 274 -4.91 -7.59 15.08
N ILE A 275 -3.91 -6.98 15.72
CA ILE A 275 -3.35 -7.50 16.98
C ILE A 275 -4.43 -7.53 18.07
N SER A 276 -5.26 -6.48 18.15
CA SER A 276 -6.40 -6.42 19.08
C SER A 276 -7.46 -7.50 18.77
N ALA A 277 -7.82 -7.65 17.49
CA ALA A 277 -8.74 -8.70 17.06
C ALA A 277 -8.20 -10.11 17.35
N LEU A 278 -6.90 -10.32 17.11
CA LEU A 278 -6.21 -11.56 17.43
C LEU A 278 -6.27 -11.82 18.94
N ALA A 279 -5.88 -10.86 19.78
CA ALA A 279 -5.95 -10.99 21.23
C ALA A 279 -7.34 -11.36 21.74
N ALA A 280 -8.41 -10.88 21.07
CA ALA A 280 -9.77 -11.23 21.42
C ALA A 280 -10.12 -12.71 21.11
N ILE A 281 -9.50 -13.33 20.11
CA ILE A 281 -9.78 -14.74 19.71
C ILE A 281 -8.76 -15.74 20.24
N LEU A 282 -7.60 -15.28 20.69
CA LEU A 282 -6.59 -16.14 21.31
C LEU A 282 -7.19 -16.77 22.59
N GLY A 283 -7.24 -18.10 22.60
CA GLY A 283 -7.76 -18.84 23.74
C GLY A 283 -8.31 -20.25 23.45
N TYR A 284 -8.31 -21.14 24.45
CA TYR A 284 -9.39 -22.09 24.82
C TYR A 284 -8.85 -23.22 25.70
N SER A 285 -9.36 -23.31 26.94
CA SER A 285 -9.60 -24.59 27.60
C SER A 285 -10.62 -24.42 28.75
N GLY A 286 -11.92 -24.48 28.42
CA GLY A 286 -12.84 -25.30 29.22
C GLY A 286 -13.55 -24.78 30.48
N GLU A 287 -13.54 -23.48 30.85
CA GLU A 287 -14.41 -22.98 31.96
C GLU A 287 -14.90 -21.54 31.70
N PRO A 288 -16.22 -21.25 31.83
CA PRO A 288 -16.72 -19.87 31.84
C PRO A 288 -16.10 -19.08 33.01
N GLY A 289 -15.46 -17.94 32.73
CA GLY A 289 -15.00 -17.00 33.76
C GLY A 289 -13.51 -17.05 34.15
N LYS A 290 -12.65 -17.82 33.46
CA LYS A 290 -11.21 -17.87 33.72
C LYS A 290 -10.43 -16.92 32.79
N GLN A 291 -9.67 -15.98 33.36
CA GLN A 291 -8.73 -15.12 32.63
C GLN A 291 -7.44 -15.90 32.33
N TYR A 292 -6.86 -15.72 31.14
CA TYR A 292 -5.56 -16.28 30.79
C TYR A 292 -4.47 -15.81 31.75
N THR A 293 -3.51 -16.68 32.04
CA THR A 293 -2.27 -16.23 32.64
C THR A 293 -1.44 -15.47 31.60
N GLU A 294 -0.67 -14.49 32.06
CA GLU A 294 0.22 -13.72 31.19
C GLU A 294 1.20 -14.62 30.40
N LYS A 295 1.61 -15.73 31.01
CA LYS A 295 2.50 -16.72 30.40
C LYS A 295 1.87 -17.43 29.19
N GLU A 296 0.60 -17.84 29.26
CA GLU A 296 -0.08 -18.52 28.16
C GLU A 296 -0.26 -17.60 26.94
N ILE A 297 -0.54 -16.32 27.19
CA ILE A 297 -0.61 -15.30 26.13
C ILE A 297 0.77 -15.11 25.49
N GLN A 298 1.83 -15.00 26.30
CA GLN A 298 3.20 -14.88 25.80
C GLN A 298 3.62 -16.09 24.97
N ASP A 299 3.33 -17.31 25.43
CA ASP A 299 3.67 -18.55 24.73
C ASP A 299 2.98 -18.61 23.36
N LEU A 300 1.71 -18.20 23.28
CA LEU A 300 0.96 -18.17 22.03
C LEU A 300 1.44 -17.06 21.09
N MET A 301 1.68 -15.86 21.61
CA MET A 301 2.26 -14.75 20.82
C MET A 301 3.67 -15.07 20.30
N SER A 302 4.47 -15.85 21.02
CA SER A 302 5.81 -16.28 20.61
C SER A 302 5.82 -17.17 19.34
N GLN A 303 4.67 -17.69 18.95
CA GLN A 303 4.50 -18.46 17.70
C GLN A 303 4.56 -17.53 16.48
N ILE A 304 4.29 -16.24 16.65
CA ILE A 304 4.41 -15.22 15.60
C ILE A 304 5.88 -14.79 15.48
N LYS A 305 6.57 -15.35 14.49
CA LYS A 305 8.02 -15.15 14.32
C LYS A 305 8.42 -13.78 13.77
N ASP A 306 7.53 -13.15 13.01
CA ASP A 306 7.75 -11.82 12.44
C ASP A 306 6.49 -10.95 12.57
N PRO A 307 6.29 -10.30 13.74
CA PRO A 307 5.11 -9.47 13.97
C PRO A 307 5.02 -8.27 13.01
N ILE A 308 6.14 -7.64 12.67
CA ILE A 308 6.11 -6.47 11.77
C ILE A 308 5.77 -6.90 10.35
N GLY A 309 6.44 -7.93 9.82
CA GLY A 309 6.13 -8.46 8.50
C GLY A 309 4.75 -9.11 8.41
N THR A 310 4.13 -9.49 9.53
CA THR A 310 2.76 -10.03 9.57
C THR A 310 1.71 -8.92 9.62
N PHE A 311 1.83 -7.99 10.57
CA PHE A 311 0.76 -7.03 10.87
C PHE A 311 0.93 -5.68 10.19
N TYR A 312 2.14 -5.36 9.72
CA TYR A 312 2.50 -4.06 9.14
C TYR A 312 3.10 -4.20 7.74
N MET A 313 2.90 -5.34 7.08
CA MET A 313 3.45 -5.68 5.76
C MET A 313 3.26 -4.53 4.74
N TYR A 314 2.08 -3.92 4.73
CA TYR A 314 1.70 -2.88 3.76
C TYR A 314 1.57 -1.47 4.36
N SER A 315 1.69 -1.33 5.69
CA SER A 315 1.25 -0.12 6.39
C SER A 315 2.24 0.43 7.41
N LEU A 316 3.46 -0.12 7.49
CA LEU A 316 4.46 0.34 8.44
C LEU A 316 4.69 1.87 8.40
N PRO A 317 4.84 2.54 7.23
CA PRO A 317 5.02 4.00 7.18
C PRO A 317 3.82 4.82 7.69
N ALA A 318 2.60 4.32 7.50
CA ALA A 318 1.37 4.97 7.97
C ALA A 318 1.02 4.64 9.43
N SER A 319 1.58 3.56 9.98
CA SER A 319 1.34 3.14 11.35
C SER A 319 1.78 4.17 12.38
N ILE A 320 1.37 3.97 13.63
CA ILE A 320 1.85 4.75 14.77
C ILE A 320 3.37 4.57 14.96
N LEU A 321 3.89 3.37 14.64
CA LEU A 321 5.31 3.03 14.79
C LEU A 321 6.19 3.76 13.76
N LYS A 322 5.73 3.86 12.51
CA LYS A 322 6.39 4.49 11.34
C LYS A 322 7.73 3.88 10.91
N ARG A 323 8.63 3.65 11.87
CA ARG A 323 9.99 3.14 11.67
C ARG A 323 10.54 2.49 12.94
N LYS A 324 11.59 1.70 12.78
CA LYS A 324 12.40 1.25 13.92
C LYS A 324 13.16 2.45 14.50
N VAL A 325 13.23 2.52 15.84
CA VAL A 325 14.08 3.48 16.55
C VAL A 325 15.53 3.16 16.23
N MET A 326 16.21 4.09 15.57
CA MET A 326 17.64 3.98 15.30
C MET A 326 18.38 4.51 16.51
N LYS A 327 19.24 3.69 17.13
CA LYS A 327 20.21 4.20 18.10
C LYS A 327 21.20 5.06 17.32
N LYS A 328 21.36 6.32 17.76
CA LYS A 328 22.40 7.23 17.26
C LYS A 328 23.77 6.73 17.69
#